data_AF-A0A1V5XDE3-F1
#
_entry.id   AF-A0A1V5XDE3-F1
#
_cell.length_a   1.000
_cell.length_b   1.000
_cell.length_c   1.000
_cell.angle_alpha   90.00
_cell.angle_beta   90.00
_cell.angle_gamma   90.00
#
_symmetry.space_group_name_H-M   'P 1'
#
loop_
_entity.id
_entity.type
_entity.pdbx_description
1 polymer ?
#
loop_
_entity_poly.entity_id
_entity_poly.type
_entity_poly.pdbx_seq_one_letter_code
_entity_poly.pdbx_strand_id
1 'polypeptide(L)'
;MTTCGPNPSRDEHREVFEFGYSVFRRRASIENDVLRLDRGARSVELRLSALVHLYLQPRNAVQVLWLAEKTDRPTGRVHKVVANATDPGLHSLVEAIVRRRPEIDLRGYSSRQAFRLMKVRDTAGRMIFGLPFLLPIGIGIWLLPYLAHGLDFGEERVSAMSLSQHRSYGSHNVVITGAKARLHESTEVVTSHFRRFGPAVETTRTLVPLVPPSWEPSQTVPVVLEVSEMTAFEEAAIERTVKFRGIKRDILWEGLSQEDRAYLTHQAGLHLADDVWLMEYRANPRYDLFVFLAGTGTALGIAAAISVGLWLQQRSIRKTNEPRA
;
A
#
# COMPACT_ATOMS: atom_id res chain seq x y z
N MET A 1 -39.37 -59.07 9.57
CA MET A 1 -37.91 -58.83 9.55
C MET A 1 -37.58 -58.20 8.22
N THR A 2 -37.45 -56.87 8.21
CA THR A 2 -37.18 -56.08 7.00
C THR A 2 -35.67 -56.01 6.84
N THR A 3 -35.11 -56.66 5.83
CA THR A 3 -33.69 -56.62 5.52
C THR A 3 -33.35 -55.25 4.92
N CYS A 4 -32.68 -54.39 5.71
CA CYS A 4 -31.93 -53.25 5.18
C CYS A 4 -30.78 -53.80 4.31
N GLY A 5 -30.94 -53.74 2.99
CA GLY A 5 -29.83 -53.93 2.07
C GLY A 5 -28.84 -52.77 2.18
N PRO A 6 -27.53 -53.01 2.00
CA PRO A 6 -26.53 -51.94 1.99
C PRO A 6 -26.82 -50.99 0.84
N ASN A 7 -27.02 -49.71 1.18
CA ASN A 7 -27.16 -48.62 0.22
C ASN A 7 -25.85 -48.55 -0.58
N PRO A 8 -25.84 -48.77 -1.91
CA PRO A 8 -24.61 -48.69 -2.68
C PRO A 8 -24.06 -47.27 -2.53
N SER A 9 -22.88 -47.15 -1.94
CA SER A 9 -22.10 -45.92 -1.95
C SER A 9 -21.91 -45.53 -3.41
N ARG A 10 -22.67 -44.54 -3.88
CA ARG A 10 -22.32 -43.84 -5.11
C ARG A 10 -20.96 -43.23 -4.85
N ASP A 11 -19.92 -43.87 -5.38
CA ASP A 11 -18.62 -43.25 -5.56
C ASP A 11 -18.82 -42.07 -6.50
N GLU A 12 -19.14 -40.91 -5.93
CA GLU A 12 -19.27 -39.67 -6.66
C GLU A 12 -17.88 -39.33 -7.20
N HIS A 13 -17.74 -39.41 -8.53
CA HIS A 13 -16.48 -39.17 -9.21
C HIS A 13 -16.04 -37.71 -9.05
N ARG A 14 -15.15 -37.47 -8.08
CA ARG A 14 -14.46 -36.19 -7.90
C ARG A 14 -13.32 -36.07 -8.90
N GLU A 15 -13.46 -35.15 -9.86
CA GLU A 15 -12.39 -34.81 -10.80
C GLU A 15 -11.49 -33.73 -10.17
N VAL A 16 -10.17 -33.92 -10.25
CA VAL A 16 -9.18 -33.00 -9.68
C VAL A 16 -8.23 -32.53 -10.78
N PHE A 17 -7.95 -31.23 -10.79
CA PHE A 17 -7.09 -30.57 -11.77
C PHE A 17 -6.02 -29.77 -11.03
N GLU A 18 -4.75 -29.93 -11.42
CA GLU A 18 -3.63 -29.18 -10.87
C GLU A 18 -2.93 -28.40 -11.97
N PHE A 19 -2.67 -27.12 -11.73
CA PHE A 19 -2.01 -26.24 -12.70
C PHE A 19 -1.09 -25.23 -11.99
N GLY A 20 -0.01 -24.88 -12.66
CA GLY A 20 1.02 -23.97 -12.14
C GLY A 20 0.74 -22.52 -12.52
N TYR A 21 1.04 -21.60 -11.61
CA TYR A 21 1.19 -20.17 -11.91
C TYR A 21 2.47 -19.66 -11.26
N SER A 22 3.50 -19.40 -12.08
CA SER A 22 4.86 -19.14 -11.58
C SER A 22 5.33 -20.30 -10.68
N VAL A 23 5.77 -20.04 -9.45
CA VAL A 23 6.23 -21.04 -8.46
C VAL A 23 5.09 -21.69 -7.65
N PHE A 24 3.84 -21.25 -7.81
CA PHE A 24 2.71 -21.75 -7.03
C PHE A 24 1.94 -22.82 -7.80
N ARG A 25 1.61 -23.93 -7.13
CA ARG A 25 0.61 -24.89 -7.62
C ARG A 25 -0.79 -24.46 -7.15
N ARG A 26 -1.76 -24.57 -8.06
CA ARG A 26 -3.17 -24.35 -7.78
C ARG A 26 -3.93 -25.63 -8.08
N ARG A 27 -5.03 -25.83 -7.36
CA ARG A 27 -5.90 -26.99 -7.49
C ARG A 27 -7.32 -26.53 -7.77
N ALA A 28 -8.00 -27.27 -8.61
CA ALA A 28 -9.43 -27.20 -8.79
C ALA A 28 -10.02 -28.61 -8.68
N SER A 29 -11.28 -28.72 -8.25
CA SER A 29 -12.01 -29.97 -8.36
C SER A 29 -13.46 -29.75 -8.73
N ILE A 30 -14.03 -30.70 -9.47
CA ILE A 30 -15.46 -30.72 -9.79
C ILE A 30 -16.07 -31.94 -9.09
N GLU A 31 -17.08 -31.69 -8.25
CA GLU A 31 -17.81 -32.70 -7.48
C GLU A 31 -19.27 -32.26 -7.42
N ASN A 32 -20.21 -33.12 -7.84
CA ASN A 32 -21.66 -32.86 -7.76
C ASN A 32 -22.12 -31.50 -8.31
N ASP A 33 -21.71 -31.15 -9.54
CA ASP A 33 -22.00 -29.85 -10.16
C ASP A 33 -21.34 -28.64 -9.46
N VAL A 34 -20.46 -28.86 -8.49
CA VAL A 34 -19.72 -27.81 -7.78
C VAL A 34 -18.26 -27.81 -8.21
N LEU A 35 -17.84 -26.70 -8.81
CA LEU A 35 -16.45 -26.37 -9.07
C LEU A 35 -15.85 -25.68 -7.85
N ARG A 36 -14.90 -26.35 -7.20
CA ARG A 36 -14.05 -25.79 -6.14
C ARG A 36 -12.76 -25.28 -6.74
N LEU A 37 -12.41 -24.02 -6.48
CA LEU A 37 -11.19 -23.36 -6.94
C LEU A 37 -10.35 -22.92 -5.74
N ASP A 38 -9.16 -23.49 -5.59
CA ASP A 38 -8.23 -23.09 -4.53
C ASP A 38 -7.42 -21.86 -4.97
N ARG A 39 -7.52 -20.78 -4.19
CA ARG A 39 -6.84 -19.49 -4.42
C ARG A 39 -5.89 -19.15 -3.28
N GLY A 40 -4.99 -20.07 -2.93
CA GLY A 40 -4.11 -19.93 -1.77
C GLY A 40 -4.87 -20.15 -0.47
N ALA A 41 -4.97 -19.13 0.38
CA ALA A 41 -5.62 -19.23 1.70
C ALA A 41 -7.17 -19.29 1.66
N ARG A 42 -7.79 -19.21 0.48
CA ARG A 42 -9.25 -19.24 0.32
C ARG A 42 -9.62 -20.20 -0.81
N SER A 43 -10.67 -20.99 -0.59
CA SER A 43 -11.36 -21.73 -1.65
C SER A 43 -12.60 -20.97 -2.09
N VAL A 44 -12.98 -21.12 -3.36
CA VAL A 44 -14.22 -20.58 -3.91
C VAL A 44 -15.00 -21.74 -4.51
N GLU A 45 -16.25 -21.90 -4.08
CA GLU A 45 -17.17 -22.88 -4.64
C GLU A 45 -18.10 -22.19 -5.63
N LEU A 46 -18.24 -22.78 -6.81
CA LEU A 46 -19.08 -22.30 -7.90
C LEU A 46 -19.97 -23.43 -8.37
N ARG A 47 -21.28 -23.22 -8.38
CA ARG A 47 -22.18 -24.16 -9.05
C ARG A 47 -22.00 -24.02 -10.55
N LEU A 48 -21.68 -25.11 -11.24
CA LEU A 48 -21.51 -25.09 -12.68
C LEU A 48 -22.79 -24.62 -13.35
N SER A 49 -23.97 -25.05 -12.88
CA SER A 49 -25.30 -24.54 -13.30
C SER A 49 -25.47 -23.02 -13.18
N ALA A 50 -24.80 -22.36 -12.23
CA ALA A 50 -24.86 -20.90 -12.08
C ALA A 50 -23.92 -20.14 -13.03
N LEU A 51 -22.98 -20.83 -13.70
CA LEU A 51 -22.12 -20.22 -14.70
C LEU A 51 -22.91 -19.89 -15.97
N VAL A 52 -22.66 -18.69 -16.49
CA VAL A 52 -23.31 -18.15 -17.70
C VAL A 52 -22.32 -18.09 -18.86
N HIS A 53 -21.05 -17.81 -18.58
CA HIS A 53 -20.02 -17.70 -19.61
C HIS A 53 -18.67 -18.20 -19.09
N LEU A 54 -17.89 -18.79 -20.00
CA LEU A 54 -16.52 -19.22 -19.82
C LEU A 54 -15.68 -18.62 -20.94
N TYR A 55 -14.52 -18.04 -20.62
CA TYR A 55 -13.57 -17.57 -21.62
C TYR A 55 -12.14 -17.86 -21.18
N LEU A 56 -11.40 -18.62 -21.99
CA LEU A 56 -9.97 -18.82 -21.81
C LEU A 56 -9.22 -17.75 -22.61
N GLN A 57 -8.71 -16.73 -21.91
CA GLN A 57 -7.93 -15.67 -22.53
C GLN A 57 -6.46 -16.10 -22.65
N PRO A 58 -5.92 -16.24 -23.88
CA PRO A 58 -4.48 -16.43 -24.06
C PRO A 58 -3.73 -15.13 -23.75
N ARG A 59 -2.64 -15.22 -22.96
CA ARG A 59 -1.61 -14.18 -22.85
C ARG A 59 -0.24 -14.85 -22.93
N ASN A 60 0.77 -14.15 -23.44
CA ASN A 60 2.09 -14.72 -23.78
C ASN A 60 2.61 -15.81 -22.82
N ALA A 61 2.88 -15.45 -21.57
CA ALA A 61 3.43 -16.37 -20.57
C ALA A 61 2.37 -17.01 -19.64
N VAL A 62 1.11 -16.56 -19.72
CA VAL A 62 0.06 -16.93 -18.76
C VAL A 62 -1.30 -17.04 -19.46
N GLN A 63 -2.13 -17.98 -19.05
CA GLN A 63 -3.53 -18.02 -19.48
C GLN A 63 -4.45 -17.62 -18.34
N VAL A 64 -5.53 -16.92 -18.68
CA VAL A 64 -6.54 -16.50 -17.70
C VAL A 64 -7.88 -17.12 -18.10
N LEU A 65 -8.35 -18.06 -17.30
CA LEU A 65 -9.72 -18.56 -17.37
C LEU A 65 -10.64 -17.61 -16.61
N TRP A 66 -11.60 -17.06 -17.35
CA TRP A 66 -12.67 -16.22 -16.82
C TRP A 66 -13.96 -17.03 -16.74
N LEU A 67 -14.60 -17.03 -15.57
CA LEU A 67 -15.88 -17.68 -15.34
C LEU A 67 -16.88 -16.62 -14.85
N ALA A 68 -17.94 -16.36 -15.61
CA ALA A 68 -19.01 -15.46 -15.20
C ALA A 68 -20.14 -16.28 -14.57
N GLU A 69 -20.55 -15.89 -13.38
CA GLU A 69 -21.60 -16.48 -12.57
C GLU A 69 -22.81 -15.54 -12.54
N LYS A 70 -24.01 -16.12 -12.71
CA LYS A 70 -25.27 -15.40 -12.57
C LYS A 70 -25.45 -15.03 -11.10
N THR A 71 -25.71 -13.76 -10.84
CA THR A 71 -26.07 -13.27 -9.50
C THR A 71 -27.23 -12.30 -9.65
N ASP A 72 -27.87 -11.94 -8.54
CA ASP A 72 -28.93 -10.94 -8.52
C ASP A 72 -28.43 -9.52 -8.88
N ARG A 73 -27.10 -9.35 -8.96
CA ARG A 73 -26.49 -8.09 -9.38
C ARG A 73 -26.46 -7.97 -10.91
N PRO A 74 -26.72 -6.77 -11.46
CA PRO A 74 -26.81 -6.54 -12.92
C PRO A 74 -25.51 -6.85 -13.69
N THR A 75 -24.35 -6.80 -13.03
CA THR A 75 -23.03 -7.05 -13.65
C THR A 75 -22.55 -8.50 -13.52
N GLY A 76 -23.31 -9.39 -12.89
CA GLY A 76 -22.85 -10.75 -12.55
C GLY A 76 -21.65 -10.74 -11.58
N ARG A 77 -21.20 -11.93 -11.19
CA ARG A 77 -19.92 -12.12 -10.47
C ARG A 77 -18.95 -12.82 -11.40
N VAL A 78 -17.71 -12.35 -11.45
CA VAL A 78 -16.69 -12.94 -12.34
C VAL A 78 -15.50 -13.45 -11.55
N HIS A 79 -15.10 -14.66 -11.88
CA HIS A 79 -14.04 -15.41 -11.25
C HIS A 79 -12.89 -15.57 -12.24
N LYS A 80 -11.67 -15.37 -11.76
CA LYS A 80 -10.46 -15.50 -12.58
C LYS A 80 -9.58 -16.60 -12.02
N VAL A 81 -9.14 -17.49 -12.90
CA VAL A 81 -8.14 -18.51 -12.63
C VAL A 81 -6.97 -18.22 -13.57
N VAL A 82 -5.77 -18.14 -13.02
CA VAL A 82 -4.56 -17.82 -13.79
C VAL A 82 -3.62 -19.01 -13.69
N ALA A 83 -3.06 -19.42 -14.83
CA ALA A 83 -2.04 -20.45 -14.93
C ALA A 83 -0.94 -20.02 -15.93
N ASN A 84 0.16 -20.77 -15.99
CA ASN A 84 1.18 -20.63 -17.01
C ASN A 84 0.57 -20.90 -18.40
N ALA A 85 1.18 -20.34 -19.44
CA ALA A 85 0.74 -20.62 -20.81
C ALA A 85 0.79 -22.12 -21.09
N THR A 86 -0.20 -22.65 -21.83
CA THR A 86 -0.27 -24.06 -22.24
C THR A 86 -0.33 -25.09 -21.09
N ASP A 87 -0.66 -24.67 -19.87
CA ASP A 87 -0.72 -25.60 -18.72
C ASP A 87 -1.82 -26.67 -18.93
N PRO A 88 -1.47 -27.97 -18.98
CA PRO A 88 -2.40 -29.04 -19.33
C PRO A 88 -3.50 -29.23 -18.29
N GLY A 89 -3.25 -28.91 -17.01
CA GLY A 89 -4.24 -29.00 -15.95
C GLY A 89 -5.33 -27.95 -16.10
N LEU A 90 -4.97 -26.72 -16.48
CA LEU A 90 -5.96 -25.68 -16.78
C LEU A 90 -6.78 -26.05 -18.03
N HIS A 91 -6.15 -26.58 -19.08
CA HIS A 91 -6.88 -27.01 -20.28
C HIS A 91 -7.84 -28.15 -19.96
N SER A 92 -7.40 -29.14 -19.20
CA SER A 92 -8.24 -30.27 -18.75
C SER A 92 -9.45 -29.79 -17.95
N LEU A 93 -9.25 -28.81 -17.05
CA LEU A 93 -10.34 -28.19 -16.31
C LEU A 93 -11.33 -27.48 -17.25
N VAL A 94 -10.82 -26.71 -18.22
CA VAL A 94 -11.67 -26.01 -19.20
C VAL A 94 -12.50 -27.00 -20.01
N GLU A 95 -11.89 -28.06 -20.54
CA GLU A 95 -12.60 -29.09 -21.28
C GLU A 95 -13.63 -29.83 -20.42
N ALA A 96 -13.32 -30.09 -19.15
CA ALA A 96 -14.25 -30.73 -18.22
C ALA A 96 -15.48 -29.85 -17.93
N ILE A 97 -15.32 -28.52 -17.87
CA ILE A 97 -16.43 -27.57 -17.73
C ILE A 97 -17.23 -27.49 -19.03
N VAL A 98 -16.57 -27.30 -20.18
CA VAL A 98 -17.24 -27.16 -21.49
C VAL A 98 -18.02 -28.42 -21.86
N ARG A 99 -17.50 -29.61 -21.53
CA ARG A 99 -18.23 -30.88 -21.74
C ARG A 99 -19.55 -30.93 -20.98
N ARG A 100 -19.61 -30.33 -19.78
CA ARG A 100 -20.81 -30.29 -18.93
C ARG A 100 -21.74 -29.14 -19.29
N ARG A 101 -21.18 -28.02 -19.76
CA ARG A 101 -21.88 -26.78 -20.09
C ARG A 101 -21.33 -26.22 -21.42
N PRO A 102 -21.66 -26.82 -22.58
CA PRO A 102 -21.11 -26.36 -23.86
C PRO A 102 -21.61 -24.97 -24.26
N GLU A 103 -22.80 -24.59 -23.83
CA GLU A 103 -23.47 -23.33 -24.17
C GLU A 103 -22.83 -22.08 -23.54
N ILE A 104 -21.96 -22.26 -22.54
CA ILE A 104 -21.26 -21.15 -21.89
C ILE A 104 -19.89 -20.85 -22.53
N ASP A 105 -19.41 -21.66 -23.48
CA ASP A 105 -18.07 -21.54 -24.06
C ASP A 105 -17.94 -20.35 -25.01
N LEU A 106 -17.08 -19.38 -24.65
CA LEU A 106 -16.77 -18.21 -25.48
C LEU A 106 -15.38 -18.26 -26.13
N ARG A 107 -14.68 -19.40 -26.12
CA ARG A 107 -13.31 -19.50 -26.69
C ARG A 107 -13.22 -19.14 -28.17
N GLY A 108 -14.30 -19.31 -28.93
CA GLY A 108 -14.38 -18.90 -30.34
C GLY A 108 -14.50 -17.39 -30.58
N TYR A 109 -14.68 -16.58 -29.53
CA TYR A 109 -14.86 -15.13 -29.65
C TYR A 109 -13.56 -14.36 -29.42
N SER A 110 -13.44 -13.19 -30.06
CA SER A 110 -12.37 -12.24 -29.73
C SER A 110 -12.50 -11.78 -28.27
N SER A 111 -11.39 -11.40 -27.60
CA SER A 111 -11.44 -10.98 -26.19
C SER A 111 -12.42 -9.82 -25.94
N ARG A 112 -12.56 -8.90 -26.89
CA ARG A 112 -13.52 -7.78 -26.79
C ARG A 112 -14.97 -8.26 -26.82
N GLN A 113 -15.29 -9.22 -27.68
CA GLN A 113 -16.63 -9.81 -27.76
C GLN A 113 -16.93 -10.65 -26.53
N ALA A 114 -16.01 -11.53 -26.12
CA ALA A 114 -16.15 -12.35 -24.93
C ALA A 114 -16.40 -11.49 -23.68
N PHE A 115 -15.60 -10.46 -23.44
CA PHE A 115 -15.82 -9.57 -22.30
C PHE A 115 -17.13 -8.78 -22.35
N ARG A 116 -17.58 -8.39 -23.56
CA ARG A 116 -18.89 -7.75 -23.73
C ARG A 116 -20.04 -8.70 -23.35
N LEU A 117 -19.98 -9.95 -23.80
CA LEU A 117 -20.97 -10.99 -23.46
C LEU A 117 -20.95 -11.28 -21.95
N MET A 118 -19.76 -11.39 -21.36
CA MET A 118 -19.59 -11.57 -19.91
C MET A 118 -19.99 -10.33 -19.08
N LYS A 119 -20.32 -9.20 -19.71
CA LYS A 119 -20.52 -7.88 -19.06
C LYS A 119 -19.33 -7.45 -18.19
N VAL A 120 -18.12 -7.89 -18.55
CA VAL A 120 -16.87 -7.56 -17.88
C VAL A 120 -16.19 -6.41 -18.61
N ARG A 121 -15.71 -5.44 -17.85
CA ARG A 121 -14.83 -4.39 -18.40
C ARG A 121 -13.40 -4.92 -18.45
N ASP A 122 -12.72 -4.72 -19.58
CA ASP A 122 -11.28 -4.97 -19.67
C ASP A 122 -10.54 -3.94 -18.81
N THR A 123 -10.31 -4.29 -17.55
CA THR A 123 -9.60 -3.43 -16.60
C THR A 123 -8.11 -3.34 -16.92
N ALA A 124 -7.54 -4.29 -17.67
CA ALA A 124 -6.12 -4.26 -17.99
C ALA A 124 -5.76 -3.06 -18.87
N GLY A 125 -6.60 -2.75 -19.87
CA GLY A 125 -6.43 -1.54 -20.68
C GLY A 125 -6.56 -0.26 -19.86
N ARG A 126 -7.49 -0.21 -18.90
CA ARG A 126 -7.67 0.98 -18.04
C ARG A 126 -6.53 1.18 -17.07
N MET A 127 -5.95 0.11 -16.53
CA MET A 127 -4.80 0.22 -15.62
C MET A 127 -3.58 0.83 -16.32
N ILE A 128 -3.37 0.56 -17.61
CA ILE A 128 -2.27 1.16 -18.38
C ILE A 128 -2.39 2.69 -18.43
N PHE A 129 -3.61 3.19 -18.60
CA PHE A 129 -3.84 4.63 -18.64
C PHE A 129 -4.01 5.25 -17.26
N GLY A 130 -4.51 4.50 -16.27
CA GLY A 130 -4.78 5.01 -14.93
C GLY A 130 -3.54 5.01 -14.02
N LEU A 131 -2.68 4.00 -14.12
CA LEU A 131 -1.51 3.84 -13.23
C LEU A 131 -0.53 5.03 -13.28
N PRO A 132 -0.21 5.64 -14.46
CA PRO A 132 0.59 6.86 -14.55
C PRO A 132 0.10 8.03 -13.74
N PHE A 133 -1.21 8.10 -13.47
CA PHE A 133 -1.79 9.20 -12.71
C PHE A 133 -2.02 8.81 -11.25
N LEU A 134 -2.55 7.61 -10.99
CA LEU A 134 -2.91 7.19 -9.64
C LEU A 134 -1.69 7.06 -8.72
N LEU A 135 -0.58 6.52 -9.21
CA LEU A 135 0.60 6.31 -8.35
C LEU A 135 1.26 7.65 -7.95
N PRO A 136 1.55 8.59 -8.87
CA PRO A 136 2.10 9.89 -8.49
C PRO A 136 1.13 10.74 -7.68
N ILE A 137 -0.18 10.65 -7.93
CA ILE A 137 -1.18 11.34 -7.10
C ILE A 137 -1.17 10.79 -5.67
N GLY A 138 -1.18 9.47 -5.50
CA GLY A 138 -1.14 8.86 -4.18
C GLY A 138 0.11 9.23 -3.39
N ILE A 139 1.28 9.15 -4.04
CA ILE A 139 2.56 9.55 -3.43
C ILE A 139 2.60 11.07 -3.19
N GLY A 140 2.08 11.87 -4.12
CA GLY A 140 2.01 13.32 -3.99
C GLY A 140 1.13 13.74 -2.81
N ILE A 141 -0.04 13.10 -2.64
CA ILE A 141 -0.86 13.28 -1.44
C ILE A 141 -0.04 12.95 -0.21
N TRP A 142 0.57 11.77 -0.14
CA TRP A 142 1.39 11.34 1.02
C TRP A 142 2.63 12.21 1.29
N LEU A 143 3.08 13.04 0.34
CA LEU A 143 4.20 13.97 0.53
C LEU A 143 3.75 15.44 0.65
N LEU A 144 2.44 15.72 0.73
CA LEU A 144 1.92 17.09 0.85
C LEU A 144 2.53 17.90 2.02
N PRO A 145 2.79 17.33 3.21
CA PRO A 145 3.43 18.08 4.29
C PRO A 145 4.80 18.65 3.87
N TYR A 146 5.63 17.84 3.21
CA TYR A 146 6.92 18.28 2.67
C TYR A 146 6.79 19.38 1.61
N LEU A 147 5.77 19.32 0.76
CA LEU A 147 5.48 20.40 -0.19
C LEU A 147 5.12 21.69 0.55
N ALA A 148 4.23 21.61 1.54
CA ALA A 148 3.75 22.76 2.29
C ALA A 148 4.88 23.43 3.08
N HIS A 149 5.71 22.65 3.78
CA HIS A 149 6.92 23.15 4.44
C HIS A 149 7.91 23.74 3.44
N GLY A 150 8.13 23.06 2.32
CA GLY A 150 9.07 23.52 1.30
C GLY A 150 8.66 24.78 0.55
N LEU A 151 7.36 25.09 0.51
CA LEU A 151 6.80 26.34 -0.02
C LEU A 151 6.64 27.42 1.05
N ASP A 152 6.82 27.09 2.32
CA ASP A 152 6.88 28.07 3.39
C ASP A 152 8.25 28.76 3.36
N PHE A 153 8.27 29.98 2.85
CA PHE A 153 9.47 30.83 2.81
C PHE A 153 9.57 31.77 4.02
N GLY A 154 8.59 31.72 4.93
CA GLY A 154 8.58 32.52 6.15
C GLY A 154 9.61 32.03 7.17
N GLU A 155 9.82 32.86 8.21
CA GLU A 155 10.44 32.44 9.46
C GLU A 155 9.70 33.18 10.59
N GLU A 156 9.21 32.44 11.56
CA GLU A 156 8.54 33.02 12.73
C GLU A 156 9.37 32.86 13.99
N ARG A 157 9.49 33.94 14.75
CA ARG A 157 10.28 33.98 15.98
C ARG A 157 9.34 33.89 17.17
N VAL A 158 9.49 32.83 17.93
CA VAL A 158 8.62 32.50 19.05
C VAL A 158 9.43 32.54 20.34
N SER A 159 8.90 33.13 21.40
CA SER A 159 9.52 33.04 22.72
C SER A 159 9.09 31.73 23.38
N ALA A 160 10.00 31.06 24.09
CA ALA A 160 9.63 29.87 24.87
C ALA A 160 8.50 30.15 25.87
N MET A 161 8.43 31.38 26.39
CA MET A 161 7.39 31.84 27.32
C MET A 161 6.01 31.97 26.67
N SER A 162 5.93 32.20 25.35
CA SER A 162 4.65 32.38 24.64
C SER A 162 4.08 31.09 24.08
N LEU A 163 4.83 29.97 24.13
CA LEU A 163 4.40 28.70 23.57
C LEU A 163 3.15 28.13 24.24
N SER A 164 2.92 28.44 25.52
CA SER A 164 1.71 28.02 26.24
C SER A 164 0.45 28.83 25.90
N GLN A 165 0.57 29.91 25.11
CA GLN A 165 -0.51 30.88 24.88
C GLN A 165 -1.40 30.56 23.66
N HIS A 166 -1.31 29.35 23.08
CA HIS A 166 -2.18 28.86 21.99
C HIS A 166 -2.39 29.86 20.84
N ARG A 167 -1.29 30.47 20.35
CA ARG A 167 -1.35 31.35 19.18
C ARG A 167 -1.24 30.54 17.88
N SER A 168 -1.96 30.99 16.86
CA SER A 168 -1.68 30.60 15.48
C SER A 168 -0.45 31.37 15.00
N TYR A 169 0.49 30.65 14.41
CA TYR A 169 1.72 31.15 13.82
C TYR A 169 1.54 31.09 12.30
N GLY A 170 2.00 32.11 11.59
CA GLY A 170 1.88 32.23 10.13
C GLY A 170 2.90 31.42 9.34
N SER A 171 3.95 30.92 10.00
CA SER A 171 5.01 30.08 9.40
C SER A 171 5.29 28.86 10.26
N HIS A 172 5.54 27.72 9.60
CA HIS A 172 6.00 26.47 10.20
C HIS A 172 7.51 26.47 10.42
N ASN A 173 8.25 27.27 9.64
CA ASN A 173 9.64 27.54 9.94
C ASN A 173 9.71 28.43 11.17
N VAL A 174 10.24 27.90 12.26
CA VAL A 174 10.22 28.56 13.55
C VAL A 174 11.61 28.71 14.13
N VAL A 175 11.77 29.78 14.89
CA VAL A 175 12.95 30.05 15.71
C VAL A 175 12.47 30.32 17.12
N ILE A 176 12.60 29.31 17.98
CA ILE A 176 12.25 29.41 19.39
C ILE A 176 13.42 30.05 20.13
N THR A 177 13.14 31.11 20.90
CA THR A 177 14.12 31.90 21.65
C THR A 177 13.85 31.80 23.14
N GLY A 178 14.94 31.78 23.93
CA GLY A 178 14.86 31.69 25.38
C GLY A 178 14.38 30.33 25.89
N ALA A 179 14.45 29.26 25.09
CA ALA A 179 14.15 27.90 25.53
C ALA A 179 15.40 27.25 26.12
N LYS A 180 15.20 26.24 26.97
CA LYS A 180 16.23 25.34 27.47
C LYS A 180 15.90 23.92 27.01
N ALA A 181 16.91 23.22 26.48
CA ALA A 181 16.81 21.81 26.15
C ALA A 181 17.00 20.93 27.40
N ARG A 182 16.12 19.96 27.57
CA ARG A 182 16.07 19.02 28.69
C ARG A 182 16.65 17.67 28.28
N LEU A 183 17.97 17.65 28.05
CA LEU A 183 18.67 16.50 27.49
C LEU A 183 18.60 15.24 28.38
N HIS A 184 18.54 15.39 29.70
CA HIS A 184 18.41 14.24 30.61
C HIS A 184 17.01 13.62 30.60
N GLU A 185 16.01 14.36 30.13
CA GLU A 185 14.67 13.86 29.86
C GLU A 185 14.45 13.51 28.38
N SER A 186 15.53 13.43 27.58
CA SER A 186 15.43 13.06 26.18
C SER A 186 15.19 11.56 26.00
N THR A 187 14.57 11.21 24.88
CA THR A 187 14.28 9.82 24.50
C THR A 187 14.89 9.52 23.14
N GLU A 188 15.66 8.45 23.05
CA GLU A 188 16.14 7.93 21.77
C GLU A 188 15.12 6.94 21.20
N VAL A 189 14.73 7.14 19.94
CA VAL A 189 13.83 6.28 19.18
C VAL A 189 14.60 5.66 18.03
N VAL A 190 14.72 4.34 18.05
CA VAL A 190 15.40 3.56 17.01
C VAL A 190 14.36 2.92 16.10
N THR A 191 14.43 3.21 14.80
CA THR A 191 13.58 2.59 13.78
C THR A 191 14.40 1.65 12.91
N SER A 192 14.05 0.37 12.90
CA SER A 192 14.74 -0.66 12.10
C SER A 192 14.01 -0.86 10.75
N HIS A 193 14.68 -0.54 9.64
CA HIS A 193 14.17 -0.77 8.30
C HIS A 193 14.76 -2.06 7.71
N PHE A 194 13.92 -3.08 7.57
CA PHE A 194 14.30 -4.33 6.89
C PHE A 194 14.50 -4.10 5.39
N ARG A 195 15.72 -4.34 4.92
CA ARG A 195 16.02 -4.37 3.48
C ARG A 195 15.79 -5.78 2.95
N ARG A 196 15.19 -5.87 1.76
CA ARG A 196 14.96 -7.16 1.07
C ARG A 196 16.26 -7.92 0.76
N PHE A 197 17.36 -7.19 0.60
CA PHE A 197 18.71 -7.72 0.43
C PHE A 197 19.67 -6.86 1.24
N GLY A 198 20.33 -7.45 2.24
CA GLY A 198 21.30 -6.77 3.11
C GLY A 198 20.84 -6.63 4.57
N PRO A 199 21.72 -6.13 5.45
CA PRO A 199 21.39 -5.91 6.85
C PRO A 199 20.29 -4.86 7.00
N ALA A 200 19.53 -4.96 8.09
CA ALA A 200 18.58 -3.92 8.47
C ALA A 200 19.34 -2.60 8.66
N VAL A 201 18.74 -1.50 8.23
CA VAL A 201 19.26 -0.17 8.49
C VAL A 201 18.48 0.42 9.64
N GLU A 202 19.19 0.82 10.67
CA GLU A 202 18.62 1.50 11.82
C GLU A 202 18.78 3.00 11.61
N THR A 203 17.70 3.74 11.84
CA THR A 203 17.73 5.20 11.92
C THR A 203 17.37 5.58 13.35
N THR A 204 18.19 6.41 13.98
CA THR A 204 17.94 6.91 15.33
C THR A 204 17.49 8.37 15.27
N ARG A 205 16.51 8.71 16.09
CA ARG A 205 16.13 10.10 16.35
C ARG A 205 16.00 10.30 17.85
N THR A 206 16.41 11.47 18.33
CA THR A 206 16.33 11.83 19.74
C THR A 206 15.26 12.90 19.91
N LEU A 207 14.31 12.64 20.81
CA LEU A 207 13.24 13.55 21.20
C LEU A 207 13.66 14.28 22.48
N VAL A 208 13.90 15.58 22.39
CA VAL A 208 14.39 16.42 23.49
C VAL A 208 13.32 17.44 23.89
N PRO A 209 12.82 17.44 25.13
CA PRO A 209 11.88 18.46 25.57
C PRO A 209 12.53 19.85 25.53
N LEU A 210 11.81 20.81 24.94
CA LEU A 210 12.17 22.23 24.96
C LEU A 210 11.19 22.98 25.85
N VAL A 211 11.73 23.62 26.88
CA VAL A 211 10.94 24.24 27.94
C VAL A 211 11.43 25.66 28.23
N PRO A 212 10.59 26.56 28.79
CA PRO A 212 11.05 27.86 29.25
C PRO A 212 12.04 27.73 30.42
N PRO A 213 12.86 28.76 30.72
CA PRO A 213 13.91 28.67 31.73
C PRO A 213 13.36 28.49 33.15
N SER A 214 12.14 28.95 33.40
CA SER A 214 11.41 28.81 34.67
C SER A 214 10.55 27.54 34.74
N TRP A 215 10.76 26.58 33.84
CA TRP A 215 9.97 25.35 33.81
C TRP A 215 10.33 24.42 34.96
N GLU A 216 9.30 23.87 35.59
CA GLU A 216 9.40 22.85 36.64
C GLU A 216 8.85 21.51 36.15
N PRO A 217 9.32 20.35 36.65
CA PRO A 217 8.91 19.02 36.17
C PRO A 217 7.40 18.73 36.19
N SER A 218 6.64 19.39 37.07
CA SER A 218 5.18 19.26 37.15
C SER A 218 4.42 20.05 36.07
N GLN A 219 5.12 20.91 35.32
CA GLN A 219 4.52 21.73 34.27
C GLN A 219 4.54 21.02 32.93
N THR A 220 3.61 21.40 32.05
CA THR A 220 3.51 20.82 30.71
C THR A 220 4.68 21.25 29.82
N VAL A 221 5.22 20.32 29.04
CA VAL A 221 6.20 20.53 27.98
C VAL A 221 5.46 21.01 26.72
N PRO A 222 5.73 22.24 26.23
CA PRO A 222 5.03 22.78 25.08
C PRO A 222 5.64 22.35 23.73
N VAL A 223 6.93 21.98 23.70
CA VAL A 223 7.64 21.62 22.46
C VAL A 223 8.58 20.45 22.70
N VAL A 224 8.61 19.54 21.74
CA VAL A 224 9.58 18.44 21.64
C VAL A 224 10.45 18.70 20.40
N LEU A 225 11.75 18.82 20.61
CA LEU A 225 12.74 18.92 19.55
C LEU A 225 13.13 17.52 19.07
N GLU A 226 12.97 17.24 17.79
CA GLU A 226 13.48 16.03 17.16
C GLU A 226 14.84 16.29 16.55
N VAL A 227 15.82 15.46 16.89
CA VAL A 227 17.19 15.51 16.36
C VAL A 227 17.49 14.16 15.72
N SER A 228 17.63 14.12 14.39
CA SER A 228 18.05 12.91 13.68
C SER A 228 19.52 12.62 13.94
N GLU A 229 19.87 11.38 14.29
CA GLU A 229 21.24 10.89 14.47
C GLU A 229 22.11 11.80 15.38
N MET A 230 21.61 12.13 16.58
CA MET A 230 22.26 13.07 17.49
C MET A 230 23.69 12.63 17.87
N THR A 231 24.67 13.42 17.43
CA THR A 231 26.07 13.23 17.79
C THR A 231 26.41 13.88 19.14
N ALA A 232 27.48 13.46 19.81
CA ALA A 232 27.95 14.10 21.05
C ALA A 232 28.29 15.60 20.86
N PHE A 233 28.71 15.99 19.65
CA PHE A 233 28.93 17.40 19.31
C PHE A 233 27.62 18.18 19.25
N GLU A 234 26.57 17.58 18.69
CA GLU A 234 25.24 18.20 18.61
C GLU A 234 24.58 18.28 19.98
N GLU A 235 24.71 17.24 20.80
CA GLU A 235 24.24 17.24 22.18
C GLU A 235 24.85 18.42 22.96
N ALA A 236 26.18 18.59 22.92
CA ALA A 236 26.86 19.71 23.56
C ALA A 236 26.46 21.08 22.97
N ALA A 237 26.16 21.14 21.67
CA ALA A 237 25.68 22.36 21.03
C ALA A 237 24.25 22.72 21.45
N ILE A 238 23.38 21.72 21.57
CA ILE A 238 21.99 21.85 22.03
C ILE A 238 21.95 22.29 23.49
N GLU A 239 22.78 21.70 24.35
CA GLU A 239 22.85 22.04 25.78
C GLU A 239 23.15 23.52 26.02
N ARG A 240 24.05 24.11 25.20
CA ARG A 240 24.49 25.51 25.33
C ARG A 240 23.59 26.50 24.58
N THR A 241 22.66 26.00 23.77
CA THR A 241 21.83 26.82 22.91
C THR A 241 20.59 27.31 23.64
N VAL A 242 20.27 28.59 23.45
CA VAL A 242 19.00 29.21 23.91
C VAL A 242 18.08 29.59 22.74
N LYS A 243 18.50 29.29 21.52
CA LYS A 243 17.82 29.63 20.27
C LYS A 243 17.78 28.42 19.35
N PHE A 244 16.61 27.84 19.17
CA PHE A 244 16.40 26.65 18.35
C PHE A 244 15.71 27.03 17.06
N ARG A 245 16.37 26.78 15.92
CA ARG A 245 15.76 26.91 14.59
C ARG A 245 15.36 25.53 14.09
N GLY A 246 14.16 25.42 13.55
CA GLY A 246 13.64 24.17 12.99
C GLY A 246 12.36 24.37 12.21
N ILE A 247 11.77 23.26 11.81
CA ILE A 247 10.44 23.21 11.18
C ILE A 247 9.47 22.58 12.16
N LYS A 248 8.36 23.27 12.45
CA LYS A 248 7.24 22.72 13.20
C LYS A 248 6.53 21.69 12.31
N ARG A 249 6.55 20.42 12.72
CA ARG A 249 5.93 19.29 12.02
C ARG A 249 4.50 19.12 12.53
N ASP A 250 3.52 19.77 11.90
CA ASP A 250 2.10 19.75 12.30
C ASP A 250 1.12 19.72 11.10
N ILE A 251 1.61 19.43 9.89
CA ILE A 251 0.79 19.38 8.69
C ILE A 251 0.28 17.95 8.44
N LEU A 252 -1.04 17.80 8.36
CA LEU A 252 -1.74 16.53 8.07
C LEU A 252 -1.46 15.42 9.09
N TRP A 253 -0.67 14.40 8.73
CA TRP A 253 -0.30 13.27 9.59
C TRP A 253 1.05 13.46 10.29
N GLU A 254 1.71 14.61 10.10
CA GLU A 254 2.90 14.94 10.87
C GLU A 254 2.56 15.29 12.32
N GLY A 255 3.59 15.31 13.16
CA GLY A 255 3.50 15.61 14.58
C GLY A 255 3.99 14.46 15.44
N LEU A 256 3.92 14.68 16.74
CA LEU A 256 4.33 13.68 17.72
C LEU A 256 3.32 12.52 17.69
N SER A 257 3.80 11.33 17.32
CA SER A 257 2.96 10.14 17.18
C SER A 257 2.33 9.75 18.53
N GLN A 258 1.22 8.99 18.49
CA GLN A 258 0.59 8.52 19.73
C GLN A 258 1.53 7.62 20.55
N GLU A 259 2.38 6.84 19.88
CA GLU A 259 3.39 5.98 20.52
C GLU A 259 4.47 6.82 21.21
N ASP A 260 5.02 7.84 20.52
CA ASP A 260 6.00 8.74 21.12
C ASP A 260 5.40 9.54 22.29
N ARG A 261 4.15 10.02 22.14
CA ARG A 261 3.41 10.70 23.22
C ARG A 261 3.26 9.81 24.45
N ALA A 262 2.80 8.57 24.24
CA ALA A 262 2.62 7.59 25.31
C ALA A 262 3.96 7.26 25.98
N TYR A 263 5.02 7.09 25.20
CA TYR A 263 6.35 6.83 25.74
C TYR A 263 6.86 8.00 26.58
N LEU A 264 6.87 9.22 26.04
CA LEU A 264 7.32 10.42 26.76
C LEU A 264 6.52 10.65 28.04
N THR A 265 5.21 10.37 28.02
CA THR A 265 4.34 10.55 29.18
C THR A 265 4.54 9.47 30.24
N HIS A 266 4.54 8.20 29.83
CA HIS A 266 4.50 7.08 30.78
C HIS A 266 5.88 6.59 31.21
N GLN A 267 6.89 6.67 30.32
CA GLN A 267 8.24 6.18 30.60
C GLN A 267 9.17 7.31 31.05
N ALA A 268 9.14 8.45 30.35
CA ALA A 268 9.95 9.61 30.73
C ALA A 268 9.29 10.51 31.79
N GLY A 269 8.02 10.24 32.15
CA GLY A 269 7.31 10.96 33.20
C GLY A 269 7.00 12.42 32.85
N LEU A 270 6.99 12.77 31.57
CA LEU A 270 6.74 14.13 31.12
C LEU A 270 5.26 14.44 31.03
N HIS A 271 4.86 15.59 31.56
CA HIS A 271 3.54 16.15 31.26
C HIS A 271 3.62 16.87 29.91
N LEU A 272 3.00 16.34 28.85
CA LEU A 272 2.97 17.02 27.56
C LEU A 272 1.79 17.99 27.50
N ALA A 273 1.95 19.15 26.86
CA ALA A 273 0.82 20.01 26.52
C ALA A 273 -0.09 19.30 25.52
N ASP A 274 -1.40 19.60 25.55
CA ASP A 274 -2.37 19.03 24.61
C ASP A 274 -1.95 19.31 23.16
N ASP A 275 -1.53 20.55 22.90
CA ASP A 275 -1.04 21.06 21.63
C ASP A 275 0.50 21.05 21.54
N VAL A 276 1.19 20.08 22.15
CA VAL A 276 2.66 19.97 22.07
C VAL A 276 3.15 19.97 20.62
N TRP A 277 4.12 20.83 20.32
CA TRP A 277 4.71 20.89 18.98
C TRP A 277 5.83 19.87 18.85
N LEU A 278 5.85 19.18 17.72
CA LEU A 278 7.06 18.51 17.24
C LEU A 278 7.84 19.50 16.39
N MET A 279 9.10 19.77 16.73
CA MET A 279 9.98 20.64 15.95
C MET A 279 11.20 19.86 15.51
N GLU A 280 11.40 19.73 14.20
CA GLU A 280 12.60 19.08 13.65
C GLU A 280 13.79 20.04 13.65
N TYR A 281 14.87 19.65 14.33
CA TYR A 281 16.05 20.46 14.51
C TYR A 281 16.81 20.65 13.21
N ARG A 282 17.16 21.90 12.87
CA ARG A 282 17.94 22.26 11.66
C ARG A 282 17.36 21.73 10.35
N ALA A 283 16.07 21.39 10.33
CA ALA A 283 15.36 21.02 9.11
C ALA A 283 15.44 22.16 8.08
N ASN A 284 15.53 21.78 6.81
CA ASN A 284 15.71 22.71 5.69
C ASN A 284 14.50 22.62 4.76
N PRO A 285 13.69 23.68 4.62
CA PRO A 285 12.52 23.68 3.73
C PRO A 285 12.85 23.29 2.28
N ARG A 286 14.05 23.65 1.81
CA ARG A 286 14.50 23.27 0.45
C ARG A 286 14.68 21.77 0.31
N TYR A 287 15.10 21.10 1.38
CA TYR A 287 15.21 19.65 1.41
C TYR A 287 13.84 19.00 1.38
N ASP A 288 12.86 19.52 2.14
CA ASP A 288 11.48 19.03 2.09
C ASP A 288 10.88 19.18 0.67
N LEU A 289 11.06 20.34 0.04
CA LEU A 289 10.65 20.53 -1.36
C LEU A 289 11.33 19.54 -2.29
N PHE A 290 12.63 19.30 -2.10
CA PHE A 290 13.37 18.31 -2.88
C PHE A 290 12.84 16.89 -2.67
N VAL A 291 12.55 16.48 -1.44
CA VAL A 291 11.97 15.17 -1.11
C VAL A 291 10.61 15.00 -1.81
N PHE A 292 9.75 16.02 -1.78
CA PHE A 292 8.48 16.01 -2.51
C PHE A 292 8.69 15.84 -4.02
N LEU A 293 9.52 16.68 -4.64
CA LEU A 293 9.76 16.66 -6.08
C LEU A 293 10.43 15.35 -6.53
N ALA A 294 11.44 14.88 -5.81
CA ALA A 294 12.14 13.64 -6.11
C ALA A 294 11.21 12.42 -5.92
N GLY A 295 10.42 12.38 -4.84
CA GLY A 295 9.48 11.30 -4.57
C GLY A 295 8.40 11.18 -5.64
N THR A 296 7.71 12.29 -5.94
CA THR A 296 6.68 12.34 -6.98
C THR A 296 7.23 12.13 -8.39
N GLY A 297 8.40 12.69 -8.71
CA GLY A 297 9.07 12.51 -9.99
C GLY A 297 9.50 11.06 -10.22
N THR A 298 10.06 10.40 -9.19
CA THR A 298 10.40 8.97 -9.24
C THR A 298 9.15 8.11 -9.42
N ALA A 299 8.07 8.41 -8.69
CA ALA A 299 6.78 7.73 -8.84
C ALA A 299 6.25 7.81 -10.27
N LEU A 300 6.32 9.00 -10.88
CA LEU A 300 5.91 9.22 -12.26
C LEU A 300 6.77 8.44 -13.24
N GLY A 301 8.09 8.46 -13.07
CA GLY A 301 9.03 7.68 -13.89
C GLY A 301 8.75 6.18 -13.84
N ILE A 302 8.53 5.62 -12.64
CA ILE A 302 8.17 4.20 -12.46
C ILE A 302 6.82 3.89 -13.12
N ALA A 303 5.80 4.72 -12.88
CA ALA A 303 4.47 4.48 -13.44
C ALA A 303 4.48 4.57 -14.98
N ALA A 304 5.25 5.49 -15.55
CA ALA A 304 5.47 5.60 -16.99
C ALA A 304 6.18 4.36 -17.54
N ALA A 305 7.26 3.89 -16.90
CA ALA A 305 7.98 2.69 -17.31
C ALA A 305 7.10 1.44 -17.31
N ILE A 306 6.31 1.22 -16.25
CA ILE A 306 5.34 0.12 -16.17
C ILE A 306 4.31 0.23 -17.32
N SER A 307 3.79 1.44 -17.56
CA SER A 307 2.75 1.65 -18.56
C SER A 307 3.26 1.43 -19.99
N VAL A 308 4.50 1.86 -20.28
CA VAL A 308 5.19 1.55 -21.55
C VAL A 308 5.40 0.05 -21.68
N GLY A 309 5.88 -0.64 -20.63
CA GLY A 309 6.07 -2.09 -20.63
C GLY A 309 4.76 -2.85 -20.91
N LEU A 310 3.67 -2.47 -20.24
CA LEU A 310 2.35 -3.06 -20.47
C LEU A 310 1.82 -2.75 -21.88
N TRP A 311 2.04 -1.53 -22.39
CA TRP A 311 1.66 -1.16 -23.75
C TRP A 311 2.41 -1.96 -24.81
N LEU A 312 3.73 -2.11 -24.66
CA LEU A 312 4.57 -2.94 -25.54
C LEU A 312 4.13 -4.40 -25.50
N GLN A 313 3.83 -4.94 -24.32
CA GLN A 313 3.30 -6.30 -24.16
C GLN A 313 1.95 -6.47 -24.88
N GLN A 314 1.02 -5.52 -24.73
CA GLN A 314 -0.25 -5.55 -25.45
C GLN A 314 -0.08 -5.45 -26.96
N ARG A 315 0.85 -4.62 -27.44
CA ARG A 315 1.14 -4.47 -28.86
C ARG A 315 1.70 -5.77 -29.46
N SER A 316 2.58 -6.46 -28.73
CA SER A 316 3.10 -7.77 -29.13
C SER A 316 1.97 -8.81 -29.28
N ILE A 317 1.06 -8.88 -28.30
CA ILE A 317 -0.10 -9.79 -28.33
C ILE A 317 -1.03 -9.49 -29.53
N ARG A 318 -1.21 -8.22 -29.91
CA ARG A 318 -2.03 -7.88 -31.08
C ARG A 318 -1.41 -8.39 -32.38
N LYS A 319 -0.09 -8.22 -32.56
CA LYS A 319 0.61 -8.69 -33.76
C LYS A 319 0.60 -10.20 -33.93
N THR A 320 0.57 -10.98 -32.85
CA THR A 320 0.51 -12.45 -32.94
C THR A 320 -0.89 -12.98 -33.28
N ASN A 321 -1.93 -12.18 -33.05
CA ASN A 321 -3.32 -12.60 -33.22
C ASN A 321 -3.98 -12.06 -34.50
N GLU A 322 -3.30 -11.21 -35.26
CA GLU A 322 -3.76 -10.81 -36.59
C GLU A 322 -3.44 -11.94 -37.58
N PRO A 323 -4.46 -12.52 -38.26
CA PRO A 323 -4.21 -13.53 -39.28
C PRO A 323 -3.33 -12.91 -40.36
N ARG A 324 -2.22 -13.56 -40.70
CA ARG A 324 -1.41 -13.17 -41.86
C ARG A 324 -2.30 -13.35 -43.10
N ALA A 325 -2.65 -12.22 -43.72
CA ALA A 325 -3.39 -12.19 -44.98
C ALA A 325 -2.55 -12.79 -46.11
#